data_AF-A0A350V619-F1
#
_entry.id   AF-A0A350V619-F1
#
_cell.length_a   1.000
_cell.length_b   1.000
_cell.length_c   1.000
_cell.angle_alpha   90.00
_cell.angle_beta   90.00
_cell.angle_gamma   90.00
#
_symmetry.space_group_name_H-M   'P 1'
#
loop_
_entity.id
_entity.type
_entity.pdbx_description
1 polymer ?
#
loop_
_entity_poly.entity_id
_entity_poly.type
_entity_poly.pdbx_seq_one_letter_code
_entity_poly.pdbx_strand_id
1 'polypeptide(L)'
;EFKSHLDGSSHMFTPEKVVNIQREIGSDIMMVLDECLENPAEYSKVESSVKLTSDWAKRSRDEFLKTAPLYGHDQFQFGIIQGSVYNELRKRSALDLAEMNFEGYAIGGLAVGEENSVMYDVVEFTEQFMPRDKPRYLMGVGTPEDLLNAIERGVDMFDCVMPTRNARNATMFTSRGKLRLRNLDNKFNFGVIDDEVSSYTSDNFTPSYLRHLFMCDEMLAAQLTTIHNLRFYLHLVERAREAILNNSFTEFKRSFLEKYNSGIKSV
;
A
#
# COMPACT_ATOMS: atom_id res chain seq x y z
N GLU A 1 0.14 -4.70 -25.89
CA GLU A 1 1.60 -4.91 -26.09
C GLU A 1 2.36 -3.72 -25.54
N PHE A 2 3.58 -3.91 -25.05
CA PHE A 2 4.43 -2.85 -24.54
C PHE A 2 5.90 -3.13 -24.91
N LYS A 3 6.75 -2.12 -24.75
CA LYS A 3 8.20 -2.25 -24.92
C LYS A 3 8.89 -2.23 -23.56
N SER A 4 9.84 -3.13 -23.37
CA SER A 4 10.72 -3.16 -22.21
C SER A 4 11.51 -1.84 -22.10
N HIS A 5 11.56 -1.26 -20.91
CA HIS A 5 12.37 -0.07 -20.63
C HIS A 5 13.87 -0.37 -20.50
N LEU A 6 14.25 -1.65 -20.43
CA LEU A 6 15.65 -2.09 -20.31
C LEU A 6 16.35 -2.22 -21.67
N ASP A 7 15.63 -2.74 -22.68
CA ASP A 7 16.22 -3.12 -23.97
C ASP A 7 15.32 -2.85 -25.20
N GLY A 8 14.10 -2.35 -25.00
CA GLY A 8 13.16 -2.04 -26.09
C GLY A 8 12.47 -3.26 -26.72
N SER A 9 12.69 -4.47 -26.19
CA SER A 9 12.02 -5.69 -26.67
C SER A 9 10.50 -5.60 -26.50
N SER A 10 9.76 -6.18 -27.46
CA SER A 10 8.29 -6.17 -27.44
C SER A 10 7.75 -7.34 -26.61
N HIS A 11 6.81 -7.04 -25.71
CA HIS A 11 6.15 -8.02 -24.85
C HIS A 11 4.64 -7.81 -24.85
N MET A 12 3.92 -8.88 -24.54
CA MET A 12 2.48 -8.84 -24.30
C MET A 12 2.16 -9.59 -23.01
N PHE A 13 1.33 -8.96 -22.18
CA PHE A 13 0.66 -9.60 -21.07
C PHE A 13 -0.79 -9.87 -21.44
N THR A 14 -1.24 -11.08 -21.14
CA THR A 14 -2.63 -11.50 -21.17
C THR A 14 -2.99 -12.05 -19.79
N PRO A 15 -4.27 -12.10 -19.41
CA PRO A 15 -4.72 -12.71 -18.16
C PRO A 15 -4.06 -14.07 -17.87
N GLU A 16 -4.07 -14.98 -18.85
CA GLU A 16 -3.53 -16.34 -18.70
C GLU A 16 -2.00 -16.32 -18.53
N LYS A 17 -1.32 -15.47 -19.31
CA LYS A 17 0.14 -15.36 -19.22
C LYS A 17 0.57 -14.79 -17.87
N VAL A 18 -0.15 -13.82 -17.33
CA VAL A 18 0.13 -13.22 -16.01
C VAL A 18 -0.08 -14.22 -14.87
N VAL A 19 -1.10 -15.07 -14.96
CA VAL A 19 -1.28 -16.20 -14.03
C VAL A 19 -0.09 -17.16 -14.12
N ASN A 20 0.28 -17.59 -15.32
CA ASN A 20 1.39 -18.52 -15.52
C ASN A 20 2.75 -17.95 -15.05
N ILE A 21 3.03 -16.68 -15.30
CA ILE A 21 4.24 -16.00 -14.78
C ILE A 21 4.24 -16.03 -13.23
N GLN A 22 3.11 -15.75 -12.59
CA GLN A 22 3.02 -15.78 -11.13
C GLN A 22 3.10 -17.21 -10.55
N ARG A 23 2.68 -18.24 -11.31
CA ARG A 23 2.94 -19.66 -10.98
C ARG A 23 4.44 -19.96 -11.01
N GLU A 24 5.14 -19.50 -12.06
CA GLU A 24 6.59 -19.68 -12.20
C GLU A 24 7.38 -18.93 -11.12
N ILE A 25 6.97 -17.71 -10.76
CA ILE A 25 7.57 -16.96 -9.65
C ILE A 25 7.30 -17.66 -8.30
N GLY A 26 6.12 -18.28 -8.15
CA GLY A 26 5.73 -18.95 -6.91
C GLY A 26 5.23 -17.99 -5.83
N SER A 27 4.53 -16.91 -6.20
CA SER A 27 4.00 -15.96 -5.20
C SER A 27 2.87 -16.58 -4.37
N ASP A 28 2.83 -16.34 -3.06
CA ASP A 28 1.74 -16.86 -2.21
C ASP A 28 0.39 -16.23 -2.55
N ILE A 29 0.36 -14.94 -2.91
CA ILE A 29 -0.83 -14.22 -3.36
C ILE A 29 -0.58 -13.71 -4.78
N MET A 30 -1.49 -14.03 -5.69
CA MET A 30 -1.48 -13.65 -7.09
C MET A 30 -2.52 -12.56 -7.34
N MET A 31 -2.16 -11.54 -8.11
CA MET A 31 -3.10 -10.51 -8.54
C MET A 31 -3.59 -10.82 -9.98
N VAL A 32 -4.87 -10.57 -10.25
CA VAL A 32 -5.38 -10.61 -11.64
C VAL A 32 -4.79 -9.46 -12.46
N LEU A 33 -4.72 -9.63 -13.78
CA LEU A 33 -4.41 -8.54 -14.68
C LEU A 33 -5.60 -7.58 -14.76
N ASP A 34 -5.38 -6.29 -14.51
CA ASP A 34 -6.37 -5.23 -14.60
C ASP A 34 -5.90 -4.05 -15.47
N GLU A 35 -6.79 -3.09 -15.68
CA GLU A 35 -6.46 -1.82 -16.31
C GLU A 35 -6.68 -0.68 -15.32
N CYS A 36 -5.61 0.06 -15.02
CA CYS A 36 -5.66 1.26 -14.18
C CYS A 36 -5.66 2.50 -15.06
N LEU A 37 -6.77 3.24 -15.07
CA LEU A 37 -6.85 4.54 -15.73
C LEU A 37 -6.28 5.66 -14.85
N GLU A 38 -5.75 6.69 -15.49
CA GLU A 38 -5.42 7.96 -14.83
C GLU A 38 -6.67 8.66 -14.30
N ASN A 39 -6.52 9.46 -13.26
CA ASN A 39 -7.61 10.24 -12.65
C ASN A 39 -7.28 11.74 -12.80
N PRO A 40 -8.18 12.60 -13.34
CA PRO A 40 -9.56 12.32 -13.78
C PRO A 40 -9.67 11.60 -15.13
N ALA A 41 -10.68 10.73 -15.25
CA ALA A 41 -11.10 10.10 -16.51
C ALA A 41 -12.62 10.23 -16.70
N GLU A 42 -13.06 10.31 -17.96
CA GLU A 42 -14.49 10.38 -18.28
C GLU A 42 -15.21 9.07 -17.93
N TYR A 43 -16.43 9.18 -17.42
CA TYR A 43 -17.27 8.04 -17.01
C TYR A 43 -17.32 6.91 -18.04
N SER A 44 -17.53 7.22 -19.33
CA SER A 44 -17.62 6.22 -20.40
C SER A 44 -16.32 5.43 -20.62
N LYS A 45 -15.17 6.07 -20.43
CA LYS A 45 -13.85 5.43 -20.48
C LYS A 45 -13.66 4.52 -19.28
N VAL A 46 -14.00 5.00 -18.08
CA VAL A 46 -13.92 4.19 -16.85
C VAL A 46 -14.86 3.00 -16.94
N GLU A 47 -16.08 3.16 -17.46
CA GLU A 47 -17.03 2.05 -17.64
C GLU A 47 -16.49 0.98 -18.58
N SER A 48 -15.87 1.39 -19.69
CA SER A 48 -15.25 0.47 -20.64
C SER A 48 -14.07 -0.29 -20.01
N SER A 49 -13.25 0.41 -19.22
CA SER A 49 -12.10 -0.15 -18.50
C SER A 49 -12.51 -1.13 -17.40
N VAL A 50 -13.56 -0.80 -16.64
CA VAL A 50 -14.15 -1.71 -15.64
C VAL A 50 -14.64 -2.99 -16.30
N LYS A 51 -15.34 -2.88 -17.43
CA LYS A 51 -15.81 -4.06 -18.16
C LYS A 51 -14.64 -4.94 -18.64
N LEU A 52 -13.60 -4.32 -19.20
CA LEU A 52 -12.38 -5.02 -19.62
C LEU A 52 -11.71 -5.74 -18.44
N THR A 53 -11.61 -5.06 -17.29
CA THR A 53 -11.04 -5.60 -16.06
C THR A 53 -11.85 -6.78 -15.53
N SER A 54 -13.19 -6.71 -15.52
CA SER A 54 -14.05 -7.86 -15.16
C SER A 54 -13.85 -9.05 -16.11
N ASP A 55 -13.78 -8.80 -17.42
CA ASP A 55 -13.53 -9.85 -18.42
C ASP A 55 -12.15 -10.49 -18.23
N TRP A 56 -11.12 -9.70 -17.91
CA TRP A 56 -9.77 -10.18 -17.62
C TRP A 56 -9.67 -10.92 -16.29
N ALA A 57 -10.38 -10.48 -15.26
CA ALA A 57 -10.44 -11.17 -13.98
C ALA A 57 -11.05 -12.57 -14.14
N LYS A 58 -12.13 -12.70 -14.93
CA LYS A 58 -12.74 -13.99 -15.24
C LYS A 58 -11.76 -14.94 -15.92
N ARG A 59 -11.07 -14.48 -16.97
CA ARG A 59 -10.04 -15.26 -17.68
C ARG A 59 -8.88 -15.65 -16.76
N SER A 60 -8.46 -14.73 -15.90
CA SER A 60 -7.42 -14.99 -14.89
C SER A 60 -7.86 -16.06 -13.89
N ARG A 61 -9.13 -16.04 -13.49
CA ARG A 61 -9.71 -17.03 -12.57
C ARG A 61 -9.79 -18.41 -13.22
N ASP A 62 -10.27 -18.49 -14.45
CA ASP A 62 -10.36 -19.73 -15.22
C ASP A 62 -8.98 -20.39 -15.37
N GLU A 63 -7.95 -19.62 -15.74
CA GLU A 63 -6.57 -20.14 -15.85
C GLU A 63 -5.98 -20.53 -14.50
N PHE A 64 -6.24 -19.75 -13.45
CA PHE A 64 -5.77 -20.07 -12.09
C PHE A 64 -6.31 -21.42 -11.60
N LEU A 65 -7.60 -21.68 -11.83
CA LEU A 65 -8.26 -22.95 -11.46
C LEU A 65 -7.83 -24.13 -12.35
N LYS A 66 -7.43 -23.86 -13.59
CA LYS A 66 -6.94 -24.88 -14.53
C LYS A 66 -5.49 -25.29 -14.27
N THR A 67 -4.70 -24.40 -13.67
CA THR A 67 -3.26 -24.62 -13.38
C THR A 67 -3.02 -24.96 -11.92
N ALA A 68 -1.85 -25.51 -11.60
CA ALA A 68 -1.47 -25.89 -10.25
C ALA A 68 -0.19 -25.17 -9.78
N PRO A 69 -0.02 -24.94 -8.46
CA PRO A 69 1.24 -24.44 -7.89
C PRO A 69 2.44 -25.35 -8.22
N LEU A 70 3.64 -24.76 -8.31
CA LEU A 70 4.87 -25.47 -8.68
C LEU A 70 5.79 -25.82 -7.49
N TYR A 71 5.63 -25.16 -6.34
CA TYR A 71 6.60 -25.19 -5.23
C TYR A 71 6.08 -25.86 -3.95
N GLY A 72 5.02 -26.66 -4.04
CA GLY A 72 4.51 -27.44 -2.91
C GLY A 72 3.81 -26.62 -1.81
N HIS A 73 3.44 -25.38 -2.11
CA HIS A 73 2.54 -24.57 -1.30
C HIS A 73 1.34 -24.12 -2.12
N ASP A 74 0.24 -23.80 -1.45
CA ASP A 74 -0.92 -23.20 -2.11
C ASP A 74 -0.60 -21.77 -2.55
N GLN A 75 -1.28 -21.30 -3.59
CA GLN A 75 -1.28 -19.89 -3.98
C GLN A 75 -2.72 -19.40 -3.97
N PHE A 76 -2.94 -18.18 -3.53
CA PHE A 76 -4.24 -17.51 -3.47
C PHE A 76 -4.35 -16.50 -4.61
N GLN A 77 -5.57 -16.16 -5.06
CA GLN A 77 -5.77 -15.16 -6.10
C GLN A 77 -6.72 -14.05 -5.64
N PHE A 78 -6.32 -12.80 -5.87
CA PHE A 78 -7.13 -11.62 -5.54
C PHE A 78 -7.65 -10.96 -6.81
N GLY A 79 -8.95 -10.63 -6.81
CA GLY A 79 -9.57 -9.77 -7.82
C GLY A 79 -9.28 -8.30 -7.53
N ILE A 80 -9.25 -7.43 -8.54
CA ILE A 80 -9.00 -6.00 -8.38
C ILE A 80 -10.24 -5.20 -8.79
N ILE A 81 -10.87 -4.56 -7.82
CA ILE A 81 -12.02 -3.67 -8.02
C ILE A 81 -11.51 -2.36 -8.62
N GLN A 82 -12.07 -2.01 -9.78
CA GLN A 82 -11.83 -0.76 -10.50
C GLN A 82 -13.10 0.10 -10.51
N GLY A 83 -13.01 1.33 -11.04
CA GLY A 83 -14.16 2.24 -11.11
C GLY A 83 -13.84 3.71 -10.88
N SER A 84 -12.55 4.06 -10.72
CA SER A 84 -12.12 5.43 -10.42
C SER A 84 -12.89 6.00 -9.22
N VAL A 85 -13.37 7.24 -9.30
CA VAL A 85 -14.18 7.93 -8.28
C VAL A 85 -15.70 7.73 -8.46
N TYR A 86 -16.13 6.86 -9.39
CA TYR A 86 -17.54 6.67 -9.72
C TYR A 86 -18.14 5.50 -8.94
N ASN A 87 -18.95 5.82 -7.93
CA ASN A 87 -19.61 4.85 -7.04
C ASN A 87 -20.37 3.75 -7.80
N GLU A 88 -21.18 4.08 -8.81
CA GLU A 88 -21.93 3.08 -9.57
C GLU A 88 -21.02 2.05 -10.27
N LEU A 89 -19.86 2.49 -10.77
CA LEU A 89 -18.89 1.61 -11.41
C LEU A 89 -18.13 0.76 -10.39
N ARG A 90 -17.81 1.33 -9.21
CA ARG A 90 -17.22 0.60 -8.08
C ARG A 90 -18.14 -0.51 -7.60
N LYS A 91 -19.42 -0.21 -7.42
CA LYS A 91 -20.44 -1.19 -7.03
C LYS A 91 -20.54 -2.32 -8.06
N ARG A 92 -20.62 -1.98 -9.35
CA ARG A 92 -20.67 -2.98 -10.43
C ARG A 92 -19.45 -3.88 -10.39
N SER A 93 -18.24 -3.31 -10.36
CA SER A 93 -16.99 -4.06 -10.31
C SER A 93 -16.90 -4.97 -9.07
N ALA A 94 -17.29 -4.48 -7.90
CA ALA A 94 -17.30 -5.27 -6.67
C ALA A 94 -18.25 -6.47 -6.76
N LEU A 95 -19.46 -6.27 -7.28
CA LEU A 95 -20.45 -7.35 -7.44
C LEU A 95 -20.02 -8.37 -8.49
N ASP A 96 -19.55 -7.93 -9.66
CA ASP A 96 -19.06 -8.80 -10.73
C ASP A 96 -17.93 -9.71 -10.22
N LEU A 97 -16.97 -9.15 -9.47
CA LEU A 97 -15.85 -9.90 -8.92
C LEU A 97 -16.26 -10.82 -7.77
N ALA A 98 -17.23 -10.42 -6.94
CA ALA A 98 -17.73 -11.24 -5.84
C ALA A 98 -18.33 -12.56 -6.35
N GLU A 99 -19.00 -12.54 -7.51
CA GLU A 99 -19.53 -13.75 -8.15
C GLU A 99 -18.43 -14.76 -8.55
N MET A 100 -17.20 -14.29 -8.77
CA MET A 100 -16.06 -15.14 -9.14
C MET A 100 -15.38 -15.82 -7.93
N ASN A 101 -15.78 -15.44 -6.71
CA ASN A 101 -15.35 -16.03 -5.45
C ASN A 101 -13.81 -16.15 -5.31
N PHE A 102 -13.12 -15.01 -5.43
CA PHE A 102 -11.68 -14.91 -5.16
C PHE A 102 -11.35 -15.11 -3.67
N GLU A 103 -10.08 -15.40 -3.38
CA GLU A 103 -9.62 -15.58 -2.00
C GLU A 103 -9.43 -14.23 -1.27
N GLY A 104 -9.38 -13.13 -2.01
CA GLY A 104 -9.40 -11.76 -1.49
C GLY A 104 -9.70 -10.73 -2.58
N TYR A 105 -9.91 -9.48 -2.17
CA TYR A 105 -10.34 -8.42 -3.08
C TYR A 105 -9.52 -7.16 -2.84
N ALA A 106 -8.83 -6.71 -3.88
CA ALA A 106 -8.11 -5.46 -3.88
C ALA A 106 -8.98 -4.30 -4.37
N ILE A 107 -8.67 -3.10 -3.91
CA ILE A 107 -9.22 -1.83 -4.37
C ILE A 107 -8.10 -1.13 -5.14
N GLY A 108 -8.23 -1.12 -6.46
CA GLY A 108 -7.28 -0.49 -7.39
C GLY A 108 -7.75 0.88 -7.88
N GLY A 109 -6.87 1.59 -8.59
CA GLY A 109 -7.21 2.86 -9.24
C GLY A 109 -7.55 3.99 -8.26
N LEU A 110 -6.93 3.97 -7.08
CA LEU A 110 -6.95 5.04 -6.08
C LEU A 110 -5.50 5.47 -5.76
N ALA A 111 -5.33 6.62 -5.12
CA ALA A 111 -4.08 7.34 -4.93
C ALA A 111 -3.35 7.66 -6.26
N VAL A 112 -4.12 7.95 -7.30
CA VAL A 112 -3.63 8.24 -8.67
C VAL A 112 -3.87 9.69 -9.11
N GLY A 113 -4.34 10.55 -8.21
CA GLY A 113 -4.46 12.00 -8.47
C GLY A 113 -5.59 12.69 -7.70
N GLU A 114 -6.50 11.94 -7.09
CA GLU A 114 -7.57 12.48 -6.25
C GLU A 114 -7.11 12.94 -4.88
N GLU A 115 -7.93 13.80 -4.26
CA GLU A 115 -7.80 14.17 -2.86
C GLU A 115 -8.06 12.98 -1.94
N ASN A 116 -7.35 12.91 -0.81
CA ASN A 116 -7.47 11.81 0.14
C ASN A 116 -8.91 11.61 0.65
N SER A 117 -9.69 12.69 0.82
CA SER A 117 -11.10 12.58 1.23
C SER A 117 -11.95 11.82 0.20
N VAL A 118 -11.70 12.04 -1.09
CA VAL A 118 -12.40 11.34 -2.17
C VAL A 118 -12.02 9.86 -2.17
N MET A 119 -10.74 9.55 -1.99
CA MET A 119 -10.28 8.17 -1.84
C MET A 119 -11.00 7.49 -0.65
N TYR A 120 -11.09 8.15 0.50
CA TYR A 120 -11.76 7.62 1.68
C TYR A 120 -13.26 7.34 1.43
N ASP A 121 -13.98 8.27 0.80
CA ASP A 121 -15.39 8.12 0.46
C ASP A 121 -15.62 6.94 -0.49
N VAL A 122 -14.73 6.77 -1.49
CA VAL A 122 -14.80 5.66 -2.45
C VAL A 122 -14.52 4.32 -1.78
N VAL A 123 -13.52 4.25 -0.88
CA VAL A 123 -13.23 3.03 -0.11
C VAL A 123 -14.42 2.64 0.75
N GLU A 124 -14.97 3.58 1.51
CA GLU A 124 -16.14 3.36 2.39
C GLU A 124 -17.39 2.94 1.62
N PHE A 125 -17.60 3.51 0.43
CA PHE A 125 -18.69 3.08 -0.45
C PHE A 125 -18.46 1.67 -1.02
N THR A 126 -17.24 1.39 -1.49
CA THR A 126 -16.89 0.11 -2.13
C THR A 126 -16.97 -1.06 -1.15
N GLU A 127 -16.55 -0.86 0.10
CA GLU A 127 -16.53 -1.88 1.15
C GLU A 127 -17.88 -2.57 1.33
N GLN A 128 -18.98 -1.84 1.20
CA GLN A 128 -20.35 -2.33 1.41
C GLN A 128 -20.75 -3.45 0.43
N PHE A 129 -20.06 -3.55 -0.70
CA PHE A 129 -20.34 -4.53 -1.77
C PHE A 129 -19.29 -5.64 -1.85
N MET A 130 -18.29 -5.63 -0.96
CA MET A 130 -17.25 -6.64 -0.90
C MET A 130 -17.68 -7.81 0.02
N PRO A 131 -17.27 -9.05 -0.26
CA PRO A 131 -17.49 -10.17 0.65
C PRO A 131 -16.84 -9.94 2.01
N ARG A 132 -17.64 -10.05 3.09
CA ARG A 132 -17.19 -9.72 4.46
C ARG A 132 -16.20 -10.70 5.06
N ASP A 133 -16.19 -11.94 4.59
CA ASP A 133 -15.35 -13.04 5.05
C ASP A 133 -14.01 -13.12 4.30
N LYS A 134 -13.69 -12.12 3.47
CA LYS A 134 -12.52 -12.08 2.60
C LYS A 134 -11.69 -10.83 2.88
N PRO A 135 -10.35 -10.92 2.81
CA PRO A 135 -9.47 -9.78 3.04
C PRO A 135 -9.63 -8.71 1.96
N ARG A 136 -9.52 -7.44 2.39
CA ARG A 136 -9.59 -6.26 1.55
C ARG A 136 -8.23 -5.58 1.45
N TYR A 137 -7.72 -5.41 0.23
CA TYR A 137 -6.39 -4.88 -0.02
C TYR A 137 -6.43 -3.54 -0.75
N LEU A 138 -6.02 -2.45 -0.09
CA LEU A 138 -5.91 -1.14 -0.74
C LEU A 138 -4.51 -0.95 -1.34
N MET A 139 -4.44 -0.87 -2.67
CA MET A 139 -3.18 -0.88 -3.41
C MET A 139 -2.56 0.52 -3.48
N GLY A 140 -1.25 0.63 -3.25
CA GLY A 140 -0.44 1.84 -3.48
C GLY A 140 -0.61 2.97 -2.46
N VAL A 141 -1.41 2.77 -1.41
CA VAL A 141 -1.69 3.77 -0.38
C VAL A 141 -0.75 3.61 0.80
N GLY A 142 -0.22 4.71 1.34
CA GLY A 142 0.74 4.56 2.42
C GLY A 142 1.23 5.78 3.17
N THR A 143 0.48 6.88 3.30
CA THR A 143 0.79 7.77 4.44
C THR A 143 0.28 7.13 5.74
N PRO A 144 0.91 7.38 6.91
CA PRO A 144 0.40 6.89 8.20
C PRO A 144 -1.08 7.26 8.45
N GLU A 145 -1.47 8.45 8.02
CA GLU A 145 -2.84 8.95 8.09
C GLU A 145 -3.79 8.15 7.21
N ASP A 146 -3.39 7.85 5.96
CA ASP A 146 -4.21 7.05 5.04
C ASP A 146 -4.42 5.63 5.57
N LEU A 147 -3.37 5.00 6.12
CA LEU A 147 -3.48 3.66 6.69
C LEU A 147 -4.56 3.62 7.78
N LEU A 148 -4.52 4.53 8.76
CA LEU A 148 -5.49 4.55 9.85
C LEU A 148 -6.91 4.91 9.37
N ASN A 149 -7.05 5.80 8.39
CA ASN A 149 -8.36 6.14 7.81
C ASN A 149 -8.95 4.99 6.99
N ALA A 150 -8.13 4.23 6.28
CA ALA A 150 -8.55 3.08 5.50
C ALA A 150 -8.85 1.85 6.39
N ILE A 151 -8.07 1.63 7.45
CA ILE A 151 -8.37 0.59 8.47
C ILE A 151 -9.74 0.84 9.12
N GLU A 152 -10.05 2.10 9.46
CA GLU A 152 -11.38 2.49 9.98
C GLU A 152 -12.52 2.12 9.01
N ARG A 153 -12.21 2.06 7.71
CA ARG A 153 -13.14 1.76 6.60
C ARG A 153 -13.06 0.31 6.14
N GLY A 154 -12.50 -0.58 6.97
CA GLY A 154 -12.52 -2.02 6.74
C GLY A 154 -11.42 -2.56 5.83
N VAL A 155 -10.39 -1.78 5.49
CA VAL A 155 -9.23 -2.29 4.73
C VAL A 155 -8.30 -3.08 5.64
N ASP A 156 -7.85 -4.24 5.14
CA ASP A 156 -7.06 -5.22 5.89
C ASP A 156 -5.57 -5.26 5.47
N MET A 157 -5.28 -4.94 4.20
CA MET A 157 -3.95 -5.05 3.60
C MET A 157 -3.56 -3.77 2.85
N PHE A 158 -2.26 -3.48 2.83
CA PHE A 158 -1.68 -2.29 2.21
C PHE A 158 -0.30 -2.59 1.61
N ASP A 159 0.05 -1.86 0.56
CA ASP A 159 1.41 -1.79 0.04
C ASP A 159 1.74 -0.34 -0.33
N CYS A 160 2.99 0.07 -0.10
CA CYS A 160 3.45 1.36 -0.57
C CYS A 160 4.98 1.43 -0.62
N VAL A 161 5.50 2.09 -1.65
CA VAL A 161 6.93 2.42 -1.73
C VAL A 161 7.35 3.54 -0.78
N MET A 162 6.40 4.24 -0.17
CA MET A 162 6.64 5.45 0.62
C MET A 162 7.67 5.29 1.75
N PRO A 163 7.65 4.21 2.58
CA PRO A 163 8.60 4.05 3.67
C PRO A 163 10.05 4.00 3.15
N THR A 164 10.29 3.18 2.11
CA THR A 164 11.64 2.97 1.58
C THR A 164 12.09 4.13 0.69
N ARG A 165 11.19 4.71 -0.12
CA ARG A 165 11.49 5.87 -0.98
C ARG A 165 11.86 7.11 -0.16
N ASN A 166 11.15 7.39 0.93
CA ASN A 166 11.47 8.52 1.81
C ASN A 166 12.73 8.28 2.62
N ALA A 167 12.96 7.05 3.09
CA ALA A 167 14.18 6.66 3.79
C ALA A 167 15.44 6.99 2.97
N ARG A 168 15.47 6.55 1.71
CA ARG A 168 16.57 6.83 0.77
C ARG A 168 16.75 8.32 0.47
N ASN A 169 15.69 9.11 0.65
CA ASN A 169 15.68 10.56 0.49
C ASN A 169 15.79 11.31 1.84
N ALA A 170 16.41 10.69 2.84
CA ALA A 170 16.73 11.30 4.14
C ALA A 170 15.51 11.78 4.96
N THR A 171 14.36 11.13 4.79
CA THR A 171 13.15 11.37 5.58
C THR A 171 12.75 10.12 6.33
N MET A 172 12.70 10.22 7.66
CA MET A 172 12.26 9.14 8.55
C MET A 172 10.85 9.41 9.08
N PHE A 173 10.06 8.36 9.23
CA PHE A 173 8.77 8.41 9.91
C PHE A 173 8.95 8.06 11.39
N THR A 174 8.39 8.87 12.28
CA THR A 174 8.46 8.67 13.73
C THR A 174 7.08 8.85 14.37
N SER A 175 6.89 8.40 15.60
CA SER A 175 5.68 8.57 16.40
C SER A 175 5.30 10.04 16.64
N ARG A 176 6.22 10.98 16.37
CA ARG A 176 6.05 12.43 16.49
C ARG A 176 6.02 13.15 15.13
N GLY A 177 5.88 12.42 14.02
CA GLY A 177 5.87 12.99 12.67
C GLY A 177 7.13 12.70 11.87
N LYS A 178 7.31 13.42 10.77
CA LYS A 178 8.41 13.20 9.82
C LYS A 178 9.70 13.89 10.28
N LEU A 179 10.77 13.13 10.44
CA LEU A 179 12.13 13.64 10.69
C LEU A 179 12.89 13.82 9.37
N ARG A 180 13.18 15.07 9.01
CA ARG A 180 13.98 15.42 7.81
C ARG A 180 15.46 15.53 8.18
N LEU A 181 16.23 14.46 7.97
CA LEU A 181 17.59 14.33 8.49
C LEU A 181 18.56 15.40 7.98
N ARG A 182 18.40 15.89 6.75
CA ARG A 182 19.29 16.93 6.18
C ARG A 182 19.17 18.30 6.86
N ASN A 183 18.09 18.56 7.60
CA ASN A 183 17.88 19.81 8.32
C ASN A 183 19.06 20.11 9.28
N LEU A 184 19.36 21.39 9.48
CA LEU A 184 20.49 21.83 10.32
C LEU A 184 20.30 21.45 11.79
N ASP A 185 19.06 21.44 12.28
CA ASP A 185 18.70 21.06 13.66
C ASP A 185 19.22 19.67 14.02
N ASN A 186 19.37 18.78 13.03
CA ASN A 186 19.88 17.43 13.26
C ASN A 186 21.41 17.36 13.38
N LYS A 187 22.17 18.42 13.07
CA LYS A 187 23.66 18.39 13.06
C LYS A 187 24.25 17.97 14.40
N PHE A 188 23.68 18.44 15.51
CA PHE A 188 24.11 18.11 16.88
C PHE A 188 22.98 17.46 17.69
N ASN A 189 22.00 16.88 17.00
CA ASN A 189 20.93 16.14 17.65
C ASN A 189 21.43 14.73 18.00
N PHE A 190 21.86 14.56 19.24
CA PHE A 190 22.29 13.28 19.83
C PHE A 190 21.15 12.57 20.58
N GLY A 191 19.93 13.08 20.47
CA GLY A 191 18.75 12.46 21.07
C GLY A 191 18.32 11.17 20.37
N VAL A 192 17.27 10.55 20.90
CA VAL A 192 16.65 9.37 20.31
C VAL A 192 15.88 9.74 19.04
N ILE A 193 15.93 8.87 18.03
CA ILE A 193 15.19 9.06 16.77
C ILE A 193 13.69 9.03 17.04
N ASP A 194 13.25 8.02 17.77
CA ASP A 194 11.86 7.77 18.17
C ASP A 194 11.88 7.10 19.55
N ASP A 195 11.01 7.53 20.46
CA ASP A 195 10.90 7.00 21.82
C ASP A 195 9.86 5.87 21.94
N GLU A 196 9.01 5.68 20.93
CA GLU A 196 7.98 4.64 20.92
C GLU A 196 8.32 3.50 19.95
N VAL A 197 9.20 3.74 18.98
CA VAL A 197 9.58 2.74 17.96
C VAL A 197 11.03 2.30 18.12
N SER A 198 11.19 1.13 18.75
CA SER A 198 12.48 0.42 18.78
C SER A 198 12.76 -0.28 17.46
N SER A 199 13.98 -0.09 16.97
CA SER A 199 14.53 -0.67 15.75
C SER A 199 16.06 -0.67 15.88
N TYR A 200 16.75 -1.52 15.12
CA TYR A 200 18.21 -1.51 15.07
C TYR A 200 18.77 -0.08 14.85
N THR A 201 18.11 0.72 14.03
CA THR A 201 18.55 2.09 13.76
C THR A 201 18.29 3.05 14.92
N SER A 202 17.09 3.07 15.49
CA SER A 202 16.73 3.98 16.58
C SER A 202 17.45 3.67 17.89
N ASP A 203 17.83 2.42 18.11
CA ASP A 203 18.47 1.98 19.34
C ASP A 203 19.99 2.20 19.34
N ASN A 204 20.62 2.32 18.17
CA ASN A 204 22.09 2.36 18.03
C ASN A 204 22.65 3.66 17.44
N PHE A 205 21.81 4.51 16.83
CA PHE A 205 22.29 5.69 16.10
C PHE A 205 21.47 6.94 16.43
N THR A 206 22.13 8.08 16.30
CA THR A 206 21.52 9.39 16.53
C THR A 206 21.11 10.07 15.21
N PRO A 207 20.17 11.02 15.24
CA PRO A 207 19.87 11.85 14.07
C PRO A 207 21.10 12.57 13.51
N SER A 208 22.03 13.00 14.37
CA SER A 208 23.32 13.61 13.97
C SER A 208 24.17 12.67 13.13
N TYR A 209 24.34 11.42 13.58
CA TYR A 209 25.13 10.45 12.83
C TYR A 209 24.48 10.11 11.48
N LEU A 210 23.17 9.86 11.46
CA LEU A 210 22.46 9.58 10.21
C LEU A 210 22.51 10.76 9.23
N ARG A 211 22.38 11.99 9.74
CA ARG A 211 22.58 13.20 8.93
C ARG A 211 23.98 13.23 8.34
N HIS A 212 25.01 12.98 9.14
CA HIS A 212 26.38 12.94 8.66
C HIS A 212 26.54 11.95 7.49
N LEU A 213 26.02 10.73 7.63
CA LEU A 213 26.07 9.73 6.55
C LEU A 213 25.39 10.24 5.27
N PHE A 214 24.23 10.90 5.36
CA PHE A 214 23.58 11.52 4.19
C PHE A 214 24.34 12.71 3.60
N MET A 215 25.12 13.44 4.39
CA MET A 215 25.96 14.53 3.88
C MET A 215 27.23 14.02 3.21
N CYS A 216 27.64 12.79 3.52
CA CYS A 216 28.78 12.10 2.93
C CYS A 216 28.37 11.15 1.79
N ASP A 217 27.08 11.12 1.42
CA ASP A 217 26.52 10.22 0.40
C ASP A 217 26.81 8.72 0.64
N GLU A 218 26.83 8.32 1.92
CA GLU A 218 27.06 6.94 2.33
C GLU A 218 25.81 6.07 2.15
N MET A 219 25.96 4.91 1.48
CA MET A 219 24.87 3.94 1.28
C MET A 219 24.27 3.43 2.60
N LEU A 220 25.09 3.38 3.66
CA LEU A 220 24.66 2.98 4.99
C LEU A 220 23.52 3.86 5.51
N ALA A 221 23.48 5.16 5.14
CA ALA A 221 22.40 6.06 5.54
C ALA A 221 21.04 5.54 5.07
N ALA A 222 20.96 5.16 3.80
CA ALA A 222 19.74 4.64 3.18
C ALA A 222 19.31 3.29 3.75
N GLN A 223 20.27 2.42 4.10
CA GLN A 223 19.98 1.13 4.73
C GLN A 223 19.38 1.33 6.13
N LEU A 224 20.05 2.10 6.98
CA LEU A 224 19.61 2.36 8.35
C LEU A 224 18.24 3.06 8.40
N THR A 225 18.02 4.09 7.59
CA THR A 225 16.71 4.76 7.55
C THR A 225 15.60 3.87 7.02
N THR A 226 15.91 2.96 6.08
CA THR A 226 14.91 2.03 5.55
C THR A 226 14.48 1.02 6.61
N ILE A 227 15.44 0.49 7.39
CA ILE A 227 15.14 -0.42 8.52
C ILE A 227 14.17 0.25 9.49
N HIS A 228 14.44 1.49 9.89
CA HIS A 228 13.56 2.22 10.79
C HIS A 228 12.18 2.48 10.18
N ASN A 229 12.11 3.00 8.95
CA ASN A 229 10.83 3.34 8.33
C ASN A 229 9.94 2.11 8.15
N LEU A 230 10.50 0.96 7.75
CA LEU A 230 9.73 -0.28 7.68
C LEU A 230 9.22 -0.70 9.07
N ARG A 231 10.09 -0.64 10.09
CA ARG A 231 9.68 -0.96 11.46
C ARG A 231 8.58 -0.02 11.98
N PHE A 232 8.66 1.27 11.70
CA PHE A 232 7.64 2.25 12.06
C PHE A 232 6.27 1.88 11.45
N TYR A 233 6.21 1.53 10.16
CA TYR A 233 4.95 1.14 9.51
C TYR A 233 4.37 -0.15 10.09
N LEU A 234 5.22 -1.16 10.34
CA LEU A 234 4.80 -2.39 11.01
C LEU A 234 4.28 -2.10 12.42
N HIS A 235 4.98 -1.25 13.18
CA HIS A 235 4.56 -0.85 14.51
C HIS A 235 3.21 -0.12 14.52
N LEU A 236 2.98 0.77 13.56
CA LEU A 236 1.71 1.49 13.43
C LEU A 236 0.54 0.53 13.22
N VAL A 237 0.71 -0.45 12.32
CA VAL A 237 -0.33 -1.46 12.03
C VAL A 237 -0.50 -2.45 13.19
N GLU A 238 0.58 -2.83 13.88
CA GLU A 238 0.53 -3.61 15.14
C GLU A 238 -0.33 -2.90 16.19
N ARG A 239 -0.07 -1.60 16.44
CA ARG A 239 -0.82 -0.79 17.40
C ARG A 239 -2.28 -0.59 17.00
N ALA A 240 -2.53 -0.40 15.71
CA ALA A 240 -3.90 -0.35 15.16
C ALA A 240 -4.65 -1.67 15.44
N ARG A 241 -4.02 -2.81 15.17
CA ARG A 241 -4.59 -4.15 15.44
C ARG A 241 -4.89 -4.33 16.92
N GLU A 242 -3.96 -4.00 17.81
CA GLU A 242 -4.18 -4.06 19.26
C GLU A 242 -5.36 -3.18 19.70
N ALA A 243 -5.47 -1.96 19.17
CA ALA A 243 -6.55 -1.06 19.50
C ALA A 243 -7.91 -1.57 19.00
N ILE A 244 -7.97 -2.23 17.84
CA ILE A 244 -9.18 -2.90 17.35
C ILE A 244 -9.59 -4.03 18.31
N LEU A 245 -8.65 -4.91 18.67
CA LEU A 245 -8.91 -6.04 19.59
C LEU A 245 -9.37 -5.57 20.98
N ASN A 246 -8.93 -4.39 21.41
CA ASN A 246 -9.30 -3.79 22.69
C ASN A 246 -10.50 -2.82 22.61
N ASN A 247 -11.20 -2.74 21.46
CA ASN A 247 -12.30 -1.79 21.22
C ASN A 247 -11.95 -0.30 21.47
N SER A 248 -10.69 0.08 21.23
CA SER A 248 -10.16 1.43 21.47
C SER A 248 -9.57 2.09 20.21
N PHE A 249 -9.82 1.52 19.03
CA PHE A 249 -9.23 2.00 17.76
C PHE A 249 -9.49 3.48 17.48
N THR A 250 -10.73 3.97 17.65
CA THR A 250 -11.07 5.39 17.41
C THR A 250 -10.28 6.34 18.30
N GLU A 251 -10.09 5.97 19.57
CA GLU A 251 -9.29 6.76 20.51
C GLU A 251 -7.81 6.72 20.15
N PHE A 252 -7.28 5.53 19.85
CA PHE A 252 -5.90 5.34 19.38
C PHE A 252 -5.61 6.18 18.14
N LYS A 253 -6.45 6.07 17.10
CA LYS A 253 -6.30 6.82 15.85
C LYS A 253 -6.26 8.33 16.11
N ARG A 254 -7.23 8.86 16.87
CA ARG A 254 -7.28 10.29 17.20
C ARG A 254 -6.02 10.74 17.93
N SER A 255 -5.63 10.03 18.99
CA SER A 255 -4.44 10.37 19.78
C SER A 255 -3.15 10.32 18.94
N PHE A 256 -2.99 9.27 18.13
CA PHE A 256 -1.85 9.14 17.24
C PHE A 256 -1.79 10.29 16.22
N LEU A 257 -2.91 10.60 15.54
CA LEU A 257 -2.94 11.65 14.52
C LEU A 257 -2.71 13.04 15.11
N GLU A 258 -3.27 13.35 16.29
CA GLU A 258 -3.01 14.60 17.00
C GLU A 258 -1.51 14.75 17.31
N LYS A 259 -0.89 13.69 17.87
CA LYS A 259 0.54 13.67 18.17
C LYS A 259 1.39 13.79 16.90
N TYR A 260 1.12 12.96 15.90
CA TYR A 260 1.89 12.86 14.66
C TYR A 260 1.83 14.16 13.84
N ASN A 261 0.66 14.80 13.76
CA ASN A 261 0.47 16.07 13.05
C ASN A 261 1.03 17.29 13.79
N SER A 262 1.20 17.21 15.12
CA SER A 262 1.88 18.26 15.88
C SER A 262 3.36 18.41 15.52
N GLY A 263 3.94 17.38 14.91
CA GLY A 263 5.31 17.36 14.41
C GLY A 263 6.37 17.27 15.52
N ILE A 264 7.62 17.16 15.09
CA ILE A 264 8.77 17.15 15.99
C ILE A 264 9.00 18.60 16.43
N LYS A 265 8.72 18.89 17.70
CA LYS A 265 9.02 20.21 18.28
C LYS A 265 10.53 20.44 18.28
N SER A 266 10.97 21.57 17.73
CA SER A 266 12.35 22.04 17.88
C SER A 266 12.62 22.27 19.37
N VAL A 267 13.66 21.64 19.90
CA VAL A 267 14.19 21.87 21.25
C VAL A 267 15.15 23.04 21.19
#